data_AF-A0A923CNG7-F1
#
_entry.id   AF-A0A923CNG7-F1
#
_cell.length_a   1.000
_cell.length_b   1.000
_cell.length_c   1.000
_cell.angle_alpha   90.00
_cell.angle_beta   90.00
_cell.angle_gamma   90.00
#
_symmetry.space_group_name_H-M   'P 1'
#
loop_
_entity.id
_entity.type
_entity.pdbx_description
1 polymer ?
#
loop_
_entity_poly.entity_id
_entity_poly.type
_entity_poly.pdbx_seq_one_letter_code
_entity_poly.pdbx_strand_id
1 'polypeptide(L)'
;MTDAFVKKEGELAIVGPRSEGGSELPIAPEINERQTESGELARATLEGADSGPLEDETSLEEKVHSREEVMAVLNQQLDGQPYRIERELSDAKGLYLLDIVIPGEDGNTEYSYRRQGVYPKGIAKISVIHVAYYDKDGFPVGGTSVAKWKNGVWKISE
;
A
#
# COMPACT_ATOMS: atom_id res chain seq x y z
N MET A 1 -51.21 0.97 -1.15
CA MET A 1 -51.34 2.10 -2.09
C MET A 1 -51.67 3.33 -1.27
N THR A 2 -50.67 4.16 -1.02
CA THR A 2 -50.81 5.55 -0.59
C THR A 2 -49.57 6.30 -1.05
N ASP A 3 -49.82 7.53 -1.47
CA ASP A 3 -49.09 8.30 -2.48
C ASP A 3 -47.71 8.84 -2.12
N ALA A 4 -47.03 9.17 -3.22
CA ALA A 4 -45.76 9.87 -3.36
C ALA A 4 -45.67 11.20 -2.59
N PHE A 5 -44.46 11.52 -2.14
CA PHE A 5 -44.02 12.90 -1.94
C PHE A 5 -42.77 13.16 -2.78
N VAL A 6 -42.97 13.92 -3.85
CA VAL A 6 -41.96 14.60 -4.66
C VAL A 6 -41.67 15.97 -4.03
N LYS A 7 -40.40 16.29 -3.82
CA LYS A 7 -39.85 17.67 -3.71
C LYS A 7 -38.55 17.68 -4.52
N LYS A 8 -38.59 18.04 -5.79
CA LYS A 8 -38.50 19.37 -6.41
C LYS A 8 -37.15 20.06 -6.15
N GLU A 9 -36.41 20.18 -7.24
CA GLU A 9 -35.10 20.80 -7.37
C GLU A 9 -35.12 22.30 -7.12
N GLY A 10 -33.97 22.81 -6.67
CA GLY A 10 -33.67 24.22 -6.50
C GLY A 10 -32.24 24.48 -6.95
N GLU A 11 -32.11 24.78 -8.23
CA GLU A 11 -30.93 25.30 -8.92
C GLU A 11 -30.71 26.77 -8.52
N LEU A 12 -29.47 27.13 -8.16
CA LEU A 12 -28.98 28.51 -8.15
C LEU A 12 -27.46 28.50 -8.33
N ALA A 13 -27.03 28.69 -9.59
CA ALA A 13 -25.75 29.33 -9.92
C ALA A 13 -25.81 30.81 -9.45
N ILE A 14 -24.75 31.59 -9.27
CA ILE A 14 -23.67 32.00 -10.18
C ILE A 14 -22.59 32.71 -9.32
N VAL A 15 -21.37 32.82 -9.87
CA VAL A 15 -20.38 33.93 -9.76
C VAL A 15 -19.01 33.52 -9.20
N GLY A 16 -18.09 33.17 -10.11
CA GLY A 16 -16.68 33.57 -10.00
C GLY A 16 -16.46 34.99 -10.58
N PRO A 17 -15.24 35.54 -10.74
CA PRO A 17 -13.94 34.85 -10.71
C PRO A 17 -12.78 35.62 -10.01
N ARG A 18 -11.58 34.99 -10.11
CA ARG A 18 -10.21 35.56 -10.10
C ARG A 18 -9.58 36.03 -8.79
N SER A 19 -8.42 35.44 -8.47
CA SER A 19 -7.14 36.12 -8.69
C SER A 19 -5.98 35.12 -8.72
N GLU A 20 -5.18 35.24 -9.77
CA GLU A 20 -3.86 34.64 -9.91
C GLU A 20 -2.92 35.31 -8.91
N GLY A 21 -2.13 34.50 -8.21
CA GLY A 21 -1.11 34.95 -7.28
C GLY A 21 0.11 34.06 -7.42
N GLY A 22 0.86 34.25 -8.51
CA GLY A 22 2.20 33.71 -8.67
C GLY A 22 3.12 34.26 -7.59
N SER A 23 3.85 33.36 -6.94
CA SER A 23 5.10 33.71 -6.29
C SER A 23 6.11 32.64 -6.68
N GLU A 24 6.96 33.04 -7.63
CA GLU A 24 8.14 32.31 -8.05
C GLU A 24 9.03 32.07 -6.83
N LEU A 25 9.29 30.80 -6.53
CA LEU A 25 10.35 30.42 -5.61
C LEU A 25 11.69 30.63 -6.34
N PRO A 26 12.69 31.28 -5.72
CA PRO A 26 13.99 31.48 -6.35
C PRO A 26 14.69 30.13 -6.55
N ILE A 27 15.13 29.94 -7.80
CA ILE A 27 15.94 28.85 -8.30
C ILE A 27 17.28 28.85 -7.55
N ALA A 28 17.62 27.74 -6.89
CA ALA A 28 18.94 27.55 -6.28
C ALA A 28 20.01 27.39 -7.37
N PRO A 29 21.22 27.95 -7.19
CA PRO A 29 22.27 27.84 -8.19
C PRO A 29 22.83 26.42 -8.29
N GLU A 30 22.89 25.99 -9.55
CA GLU A 30 23.57 24.85 -10.13
C GLU A 30 25.03 24.76 -9.64
N ILE A 31 25.37 23.71 -8.90
CA ILE A 31 26.77 23.37 -8.61
C ILE A 31 27.33 22.56 -9.76
N ASN A 32 28.08 23.27 -10.59
CA ASN A 32 28.83 22.79 -11.73
C ASN A 32 29.90 21.77 -11.33
N GLU A 33 30.03 20.78 -12.20
CA GLU A 33 30.97 19.69 -12.22
C GLU A 33 32.42 20.21 -12.19
N ARG A 34 33.25 19.63 -11.32
CA ARG A 34 34.71 19.62 -11.51
C ARG A 34 35.16 18.18 -11.66
N GLN A 35 35.49 17.87 -12.91
CA GLN A 35 36.47 16.86 -13.25
C GLN A 35 37.80 17.17 -12.55
N THR A 36 38.45 16.14 -12.01
CA THR A 36 39.91 15.98 -12.15
C THR A 36 40.23 14.49 -12.18
N GLU A 37 40.80 14.11 -13.33
CA GLU A 37 41.41 12.83 -13.65
C GLU A 37 42.57 12.48 -12.71
N SER A 38 42.84 11.18 -12.56
CA SER A 38 44.16 10.54 -12.71
C SER A 38 44.22 9.26 -11.88
N GLY A 39 44.80 8.20 -12.44
CA GLY A 39 45.12 7.01 -11.65
C GLY A 39 45.06 5.70 -12.41
N GLU A 40 45.88 5.62 -13.45
CA GLU A 40 46.24 4.44 -14.23
C GLU A 40 46.63 3.19 -13.39
N LEU A 41 46.14 2.03 -13.87
CA LEU A 41 46.69 0.67 -13.81
C LEU A 41 47.23 0.09 -12.48
N ALA A 42 46.49 -0.91 -11.97
CA ALA A 42 47.12 -2.13 -11.45
C ALA A 42 46.29 -3.35 -11.86
N ARG A 43 46.83 -4.15 -12.78
CA ARG A 43 46.42 -5.53 -13.05
C ARG A 43 46.87 -6.39 -11.88
N ALA A 44 45.94 -7.05 -11.21
CA ALA A 44 46.25 -8.17 -10.31
C ALA A 44 45.14 -9.22 -10.39
N THR A 45 45.47 -10.30 -11.10
CA THR A 45 45.20 -11.71 -10.78
C THR A 45 43.78 -12.10 -10.33
N LEU A 46 43.05 -12.67 -11.29
CA LEU A 46 41.95 -13.62 -11.09
C LEU A 46 42.50 -14.93 -10.52
N GLU A 47 42.31 -15.19 -9.22
CA GLU A 47 42.28 -16.55 -8.68
C GLU A 47 41.34 -16.63 -7.47
N GLY A 48 40.29 -17.46 -7.59
CA GLY A 48 39.71 -18.16 -6.44
C GLY A 48 38.70 -17.42 -5.58
N ALA A 49 37.73 -16.70 -6.15
CA ALA A 49 36.43 -16.55 -5.48
C ALA A 49 35.58 -17.76 -5.87
N ASP A 50 35.48 -18.71 -4.95
CA ASP A 50 34.42 -19.72 -4.93
C ASP A 50 33.08 -18.98 -4.82
N SER A 51 32.64 -18.45 -5.95
CA SER A 51 31.28 -17.99 -6.17
C SER A 51 30.43 -19.25 -6.26
N GLY A 52 30.10 -19.79 -5.09
CA GLY A 52 28.94 -20.66 -4.94
C GLY A 52 27.77 -20.02 -5.70
N PRO A 53 26.90 -20.82 -6.32
CA PRO A 53 25.83 -20.29 -7.15
C PRO A 53 25.09 -19.28 -6.30
N LEU A 54 25.12 -18.01 -6.73
CA LEU A 54 24.18 -17.00 -6.28
C LEU A 54 22.84 -17.63 -6.54
N GLU A 55 22.22 -18.14 -5.47
CA GLU A 55 20.92 -18.76 -5.53
C GLU A 55 20.04 -17.76 -6.24
N ASP A 56 19.64 -18.18 -7.44
CA ASP A 56 18.71 -17.55 -8.35
C ASP A 56 17.76 -16.68 -7.54
N GLU A 57 17.95 -15.35 -7.61
CA GLU A 57 16.95 -14.35 -7.26
C GLU A 57 15.80 -14.53 -8.25
N THR A 58 15.14 -15.67 -8.13
CA THR A 58 13.98 -16.09 -8.88
C THR A 58 13.01 -14.96 -8.71
N SER A 59 12.85 -14.21 -9.79
CA SER A 59 11.75 -13.30 -10.05
C SER A 59 10.52 -13.82 -9.33
N LEU A 60 10.23 -13.27 -8.14
CA LEU A 60 9.03 -13.60 -7.38
C LEU A 60 7.90 -12.97 -8.16
N GLU A 61 7.42 -13.69 -9.17
CA GLU A 61 6.27 -13.29 -9.96
C GLU A 61 5.16 -12.84 -9.02
N GLU A 62 4.59 -11.68 -9.32
CA GLU A 62 3.52 -11.10 -8.53
C GLU A 62 2.35 -12.09 -8.46
N LYS A 63 2.17 -12.74 -7.32
CA LYS A 63 0.98 -13.54 -7.05
C LYS A 63 -0.19 -12.61 -6.78
N VAL A 64 -1.12 -12.56 -7.73
CA VAL A 64 -2.43 -11.95 -7.52
C VAL A 64 -3.32 -12.94 -6.76
N HIS A 65 -3.79 -12.51 -5.59
CA HIS A 65 -4.72 -13.27 -4.76
C HIS A 65 -6.15 -12.86 -5.07
N SER A 66 -7.07 -13.83 -5.11
CA SER A 66 -8.50 -13.54 -5.18
C SER A 66 -8.99 -12.92 -3.87
N ARG A 67 -10.16 -12.29 -3.93
CA ARG A 67 -10.80 -11.74 -2.74
C ARG A 67 -11.08 -12.83 -1.71
N GLU A 68 -11.55 -14.00 -2.14
CA GLU A 68 -11.86 -15.14 -1.29
C GLU A 68 -10.60 -15.69 -0.60
N GLU A 69 -9.48 -15.78 -1.32
CA GLU A 69 -8.19 -16.21 -0.75
C GLU A 69 -7.73 -15.25 0.36
N VAL A 70 -7.79 -13.93 0.11
CA VAL A 70 -7.42 -12.92 1.12
C VAL A 70 -8.37 -12.96 2.31
N MET A 71 -9.67 -13.07 2.07
CA MET A 71 -10.68 -13.15 3.14
C MET A 71 -10.53 -14.42 3.98
N ALA A 72 -10.13 -15.55 3.39
CA ALA A 72 -9.86 -16.78 4.12
C ALA A 72 -8.70 -16.63 5.12
N VAL A 73 -7.70 -15.80 4.80
CA VAL A 73 -6.60 -15.46 5.72
C VAL A 73 -7.09 -14.48 6.78
N LEU A 74 -7.81 -13.43 6.38
CA LEU A 74 -8.38 -12.45 7.32
C LEU A 74 -9.26 -13.14 8.36
N ASN A 75 -10.19 -14.02 7.95
CA ASN A 75 -11.11 -14.71 8.84
C ASN A 75 -10.41 -15.53 9.94
N GLN A 76 -9.17 -15.98 9.73
CA GLN A 76 -8.37 -16.65 10.77
C GLN A 76 -7.92 -15.69 11.89
N GLN A 77 -7.93 -14.38 11.62
CA GLN A 77 -7.53 -13.31 12.55
C GLN A 77 -8.73 -12.62 13.21
N LEU A 78 -9.94 -12.80 12.65
CA LEU A 78 -11.12 -12.07 13.11
C LEU A 78 -11.85 -12.74 14.28
N ASP A 79 -11.56 -14.02 14.59
CA ASP A 79 -12.26 -14.78 15.63
C ASP A 79 -13.80 -14.68 15.56
N GLY A 80 -14.35 -14.61 14.34
CA GLY A 80 -15.79 -14.48 14.09
C GLY A 80 -16.39 -13.11 14.40
N GLN A 81 -15.58 -12.10 14.73
CA GLN A 81 -16.06 -10.75 14.98
C GLN A 81 -16.70 -10.14 13.72
N PRO A 82 -17.81 -9.38 13.87
CA PRO A 82 -18.40 -8.66 12.76
C PRO A 82 -17.45 -7.55 12.30
N TYR A 83 -17.37 -7.36 10.99
CA TYR A 83 -16.55 -6.32 10.38
C TYR A 83 -17.32 -5.60 9.29
N ARG A 84 -16.85 -4.41 8.93
CA ARG A 84 -17.26 -3.67 7.73
C ARG A 84 -16.09 -3.51 6.78
N ILE A 85 -16.37 -3.48 5.48
CA ILE A 85 -15.36 -3.21 4.45
C ILE A 85 -15.28 -1.69 4.28
N GLU A 86 -14.12 -1.11 4.56
CA GLU A 86 -13.91 0.33 4.39
C GLU A 86 -13.36 0.68 3.02
N ARG A 87 -12.46 -0.14 2.49
CA ARG A 87 -11.90 0.04 1.16
C ARG A 87 -11.70 -1.30 0.49
N GLU A 88 -12.07 -1.37 -0.77
CA GLU A 88 -11.76 -2.50 -1.65
C GLU A 88 -11.36 -1.92 -3.00
N LEU A 89 -10.10 -2.08 -3.38
CA LEU A 89 -9.54 -1.50 -4.60
C LEU A 89 -8.87 -2.57 -5.47
N SER A 90 -9.16 -2.48 -6.77
CA SER A 90 -8.69 -3.41 -7.79
C SER A 90 -8.12 -2.68 -9.00
N ASP A 91 -7.25 -3.35 -9.74
CA ASP A 91 -6.73 -2.91 -11.03
C ASP A 91 -6.98 -3.98 -12.10
N ALA A 92 -6.37 -3.83 -13.28
CA ALA A 92 -6.52 -4.78 -14.38
C ALA A 92 -6.03 -6.20 -14.04
N LYS A 93 -5.16 -6.36 -13.02
CA LYS A 93 -4.69 -7.67 -12.57
C LYS A 93 -5.60 -8.26 -11.50
N GLY A 94 -6.24 -7.43 -10.68
CA GLY A 94 -7.20 -7.85 -9.65
C GLY A 94 -7.12 -7.01 -8.37
N LEU A 95 -7.57 -7.59 -7.26
CA LEU A 95 -7.56 -6.95 -5.94
C LEU A 95 -6.14 -6.59 -5.52
N TYR A 96 -5.90 -5.31 -5.18
CA TYR A 96 -4.60 -4.87 -4.66
C TYR A 96 -4.67 -4.29 -3.25
N LEU A 97 -5.85 -3.88 -2.79
CA LEU A 97 -6.06 -3.39 -1.43
C LEU A 97 -7.43 -3.81 -0.93
N LEU A 98 -7.47 -4.30 0.30
CA LEU A 98 -8.70 -4.57 1.03
C LEU A 98 -8.51 -4.18 2.50
N ASP A 99 -9.29 -3.20 2.94
CA ASP A 99 -9.31 -2.74 4.32
C ASP A 99 -10.66 -3.08 4.94
N ILE A 100 -10.62 -3.77 6.07
CA ILE A 100 -11.79 -4.06 6.90
C ILE A 100 -11.59 -3.49 8.29
N VAL A 101 -12.69 -3.07 8.91
CA VAL A 101 -12.69 -2.51 10.26
C VAL A 101 -13.63 -3.32 11.16
N ILE A 102 -13.11 -3.72 12.31
CA ILE A 102 -13.88 -4.21 13.45
C ILE A 102 -14.11 -3.03 14.40
N PRO A 103 -15.36 -2.58 14.58
CA PRO A 103 -15.68 -1.56 15.56
C PRO A 103 -15.60 -2.14 16.98
N GLY A 104 -14.98 -1.41 17.90
CA GLY A 104 -14.94 -1.73 19.32
C GLY A 104 -15.37 -0.54 20.17
N GLU A 105 -15.73 -0.79 21.43
CA GLU A 105 -16.18 0.26 22.36
C GLU A 105 -15.06 1.25 22.69
N ASP A 106 -13.83 0.76 22.84
CA ASP A 106 -12.64 1.55 23.19
C ASP A 106 -11.82 2.01 21.97
N GLY A 107 -12.32 1.77 20.77
CA GLY A 107 -11.64 2.07 19.52
C GLY A 107 -11.80 0.98 18.47
N ASN A 108 -11.15 1.18 17.31
CA ASN A 108 -11.34 0.34 16.14
C ASN A 108 -10.08 -0.49 15.85
N THR A 109 -10.28 -1.69 15.29
CA THR A 109 -9.19 -2.48 14.70
C THR A 109 -9.37 -2.52 13.19
N GLU A 110 -8.36 -2.11 12.44
CA GLU A 110 -8.34 -2.16 10.98
C GLU A 110 -7.37 -3.26 10.52
N TYR A 111 -7.83 -4.11 9.60
CA TYR A 111 -6.96 -5.02 8.87
C TYR A 111 -6.84 -4.56 7.42
N SER A 112 -5.60 -4.44 6.93
CA SER A 112 -5.28 -3.94 5.59
C SER A 112 -4.46 -4.95 4.81
N TYR A 113 -5.06 -5.58 3.81
CA TYR A 113 -4.35 -6.35 2.79
C TYR A 113 -3.74 -5.42 1.74
N ARG A 114 -2.50 -5.71 1.36
CA ARG A 114 -1.81 -5.11 0.21
C ARG A 114 -1.18 -6.19 -0.64
N ARG A 115 -1.43 -6.16 -1.96
CA ARG A 115 -0.81 -7.06 -2.94
C ARG A 115 0.63 -6.64 -3.21
N GLN A 116 1.54 -7.60 -3.39
CA GLN A 116 2.87 -7.36 -3.96
C GLN A 116 2.76 -6.65 -5.32
N GLY A 117 3.75 -5.82 -5.65
CA GLY A 117 3.85 -5.17 -6.96
C GLY A 117 3.57 -3.68 -6.91
N VAL A 118 3.40 -3.11 -8.09
CA VAL A 118 3.12 -1.68 -8.32
C VAL A 118 1.69 -1.54 -8.80
N TYR A 119 0.91 -0.68 -8.17
CA TYR A 119 -0.51 -0.46 -8.45
C TYR A 119 -0.85 1.04 -8.32
N PRO A 120 -2.01 1.50 -8.82
CA PRO A 120 -2.29 2.93 -9.00
C PRO A 120 -2.14 3.80 -7.74
N LYS A 121 -2.29 3.19 -6.55
CA LYS A 121 -2.23 3.88 -5.26
C LYS A 121 -1.11 3.37 -4.35
N GLY A 122 -0.06 2.72 -4.90
CA GLY A 122 1.09 2.35 -4.10
C GLY A 122 2.00 1.29 -4.71
N ILE A 123 2.96 0.87 -3.89
CA ILE A 123 3.91 -0.19 -4.19
C ILE A 123 4.10 -1.02 -2.92
N ALA A 124 4.15 -2.35 -3.05
CA ALA A 124 4.51 -3.25 -1.97
C ALA A 124 5.51 -4.30 -2.44
N LYS A 125 6.52 -4.58 -1.62
CA LYS A 125 7.55 -5.60 -1.94
C LYS A 125 7.04 -7.03 -1.79
N ILE A 126 5.96 -7.23 -1.02
CA ILE A 126 5.41 -8.53 -0.65
C ILE A 126 3.91 -8.36 -0.38
N SER A 127 3.11 -9.39 -0.67
CA SER A 127 1.70 -9.39 -0.28
C SER A 127 1.61 -9.58 1.24
N VAL A 128 0.89 -8.68 1.91
CA VAL A 128 0.90 -8.58 3.38
C VAL A 128 -0.47 -8.17 3.88
N ILE A 129 -0.83 -8.66 5.07
CA ILE A 129 -1.95 -8.17 5.85
C ILE A 129 -1.38 -7.50 7.10
N HIS A 130 -1.68 -6.23 7.24
CA HIS A 130 -1.40 -5.45 8.43
C HIS A 130 -2.62 -5.38 9.32
N VAL A 131 -2.39 -5.27 10.63
CA VAL A 131 -3.38 -4.84 11.61
C VAL A 131 -2.94 -3.50 12.18
N ALA A 132 -3.88 -2.57 12.34
CA ALA A 132 -3.70 -1.30 13.03
C ALA A 132 -4.79 -1.15 14.09
N TYR A 133 -4.39 -0.70 15.27
CA TYR A 133 -5.27 -0.46 16.40
C TYR A 133 -5.42 1.04 16.59
N TYR A 134 -6.65 1.48 16.78
CA TYR A 134 -7.01 2.86 17.00
C TYR A 134 -7.76 2.99 18.33
N ASP A 135 -7.55 4.09 19.05
CA ASP A 135 -8.36 4.42 20.22
C ASP A 135 -9.75 4.96 19.85
N LYS A 136 -10.57 5.24 20.86
CA LYS A 136 -11.92 5.78 20.73
C LYS A 136 -12.00 7.13 19.98
N ASP A 137 -10.91 7.89 19.98
CA ASP A 137 -10.82 9.20 19.33
C ASP A 137 -10.27 9.06 17.89
N GLY A 138 -9.97 7.83 17.46
CA GLY A 138 -9.49 7.48 16.12
C GLY A 138 -8.00 7.65 15.93
N PHE A 139 -7.21 7.82 17.00
CA PHE A 139 -5.76 7.91 16.88
C PHE A 139 -5.13 6.52 16.83
N PRO A 140 -4.14 6.29 15.95
CA PRO A 140 -3.44 5.02 15.88
C PRO A 140 -2.59 4.83 17.15
N VAL A 141 -2.82 3.73 17.85
CA VAL A 141 -2.10 3.36 19.09
C VAL A 141 -1.13 2.19 18.89
N GLY A 142 -1.19 1.53 17.74
CA GLY A 142 -0.25 0.46 17.40
C GLY A 142 -0.62 -0.27 16.11
N GLY A 143 0.18 -1.29 15.79
CA GLY A 143 -0.07 -2.15 14.65
C GLY A 143 1.09 -3.08 14.35
N THR A 144 0.83 -4.11 13.57
CA THR A 144 1.84 -5.08 13.12
C THR A 144 1.42 -5.73 11.80
N SER A 145 2.27 -6.58 11.22
CA SER A 145 1.85 -7.50 10.15
C SER A 145 1.40 -8.82 10.76
N VAL A 146 0.20 -9.26 10.42
CA VAL A 146 -0.36 -10.54 10.90
C VAL A 146 -0.21 -11.66 9.88
N ALA A 147 -0.03 -11.33 8.59
CA ALA A 147 0.25 -12.34 7.57
C ALA A 147 1.14 -11.79 6.45
N LYS A 148 2.06 -12.61 5.94
CA LYS A 148 2.94 -12.28 4.80
C LYS A 148 2.98 -13.45 3.81
N TRP A 149 2.84 -13.17 2.52
CA TRP A 149 2.97 -14.18 1.46
C TRP A 149 4.45 -14.45 1.15
N LYS A 150 4.96 -15.62 1.54
CA LYS A 150 6.35 -16.01 1.33
C LYS A 150 6.43 -17.43 0.81
N ASN A 151 7.28 -17.66 -0.20
CA ASN A 151 7.55 -18.98 -0.77
C ASN A 151 6.25 -19.72 -1.17
N GLY A 152 5.33 -19.00 -1.81
CA GLY A 152 4.07 -19.58 -2.32
C GLY A 152 3.01 -19.90 -1.26
N VAL A 153 3.18 -19.43 -0.01
CA VAL A 153 2.20 -19.65 1.07
C VAL A 153 2.04 -18.42 1.97
N TRP A 154 0.88 -18.28 2.60
CA TRP A 154 0.66 -17.30 3.66
C TRP A 154 1.36 -17.77 4.95
N LYS A 155 2.23 -16.92 5.49
CA LYS A 155 2.84 -17.09 6.81
C LYS A 155 2.13 -16.19 7.80
N ILE A 156 1.35 -16.79 8.68
CA ILE A 156 0.66 -16.12 9.77
C ILE A 156 1.68 -15.81 10.88
N SER A 157 1.61 -14.62 11.44
CA SER A 157 2.42 -14.22 12.60
C SER A 157 1.57 -14.45 13.86
N GLU A 158 2.17 -15.08 14.88
CA GLU A 158 1.57 -15.25 16.21
C GLU A 158 1.57 -13.94 17.02
#